data_AF-A0AAE1MNI3-F1
#
_entry.id   AF-A0AAE1MNI3-F1
#
_cell.length_a   1.000
_cell.length_b   1.000
_cell.length_c   1.000
_cell.angle_alpha   90.00
_cell.angle_beta   90.00
_cell.angle_gamma   90.00
#
_symmetry.space_group_name_H-M   'P 1'
#
loop_
_entity.id
_entity.type
_entity.pdbx_description
1 polymer ?
#
loop_
_entity_poly.entity_id
_entity_poly.type
_entity_poly.pdbx_seq_one_letter_code
_entity_poly.pdbx_strand_id
1 'polypeptide(L)'
;MAATTSSKSLICFFHVGGEFVTNSEGKVKYNGGSVSVKSIKEGIKVEELRLMIGEWFGLDGNGCDIKYTLSFDEKVLVDMVDDYEMENMFSYNERSAHVYVGCKCSDIAAREMDDQ
;
A
#
# COMPACT_ATOMS: atom_id res chain seq x y z
N MET A 1 26.20 -25.77 -3.05
CA MET A 1 25.70 -24.92 -1.95
C MET A 1 24.26 -24.59 -2.26
N ALA A 2 23.31 -25.00 -1.42
CA ALA A 2 21.94 -24.50 -1.52
C ALA A 2 21.92 -23.15 -0.83
N ALA A 3 21.65 -22.07 -1.58
CA ALA A 3 21.31 -20.79 -0.97
C ALA A 3 19.98 -21.00 -0.25
N THR A 4 20.01 -21.07 1.09
CA THR A 4 18.81 -20.93 1.90
C THR A 4 18.34 -19.48 1.74
N THR A 5 17.51 -19.23 0.74
CA THR A 5 16.79 -17.96 0.63
C THR A 5 15.80 -17.93 1.78
N SER A 6 16.18 -17.29 2.88
CA SER A 6 15.26 -16.92 3.94
C SER A 6 14.21 -16.03 3.30
N SER A 7 13.01 -16.55 3.05
CA SER A 7 11.91 -15.76 2.48
C SER A 7 11.44 -14.78 3.53
N LYS A 8 11.99 -13.56 3.54
CA LYS A 8 11.53 -12.51 4.44
C LYS A 8 10.05 -12.23 4.15
N SER A 9 9.30 -11.87 5.18
CA SER A 9 7.92 -11.42 5.02
C SER A 9 7.69 -10.20 5.90
N LEU A 10 6.85 -9.29 5.44
CA LEU A 10 6.45 -8.11 6.18
C LEU A 10 4.99 -8.19 6.57
N ILE A 11 4.72 -7.91 7.84
CA ILE A 11 3.37 -7.63 8.32
C ILE A 11 3.01 -6.21 7.92
N CYS A 12 2.11 -6.06 6.96
CA CYS A 12 1.71 -4.77 6.44
C CYS A 12 0.35 -4.33 7.00
N PHE A 13 0.29 -3.10 7.48
CA PHE A 13 -0.93 -2.40 7.82
C PHE A 13 -1.41 -1.66 6.57
N PHE A 14 -2.42 -2.22 5.89
CA PHE A 14 -3.04 -1.61 4.72
C PHE A 14 -4.10 -0.61 5.16
N HIS A 15 -3.88 0.67 4.85
CA HIS A 15 -4.81 1.77 5.01
C HIS A 15 -5.53 1.96 3.68
N VAL A 16 -6.85 1.78 3.65
CA VAL A 16 -7.63 1.70 2.41
C VAL A 16 -8.91 2.53 2.52
N GLY A 17 -9.31 3.18 1.43
CA GLY A 17 -10.54 3.99 1.34
C GLY A 17 -10.38 5.42 1.89
N GLY A 18 -9.15 5.88 2.06
CA GLY A 18 -8.81 7.26 2.36
C GLY A 18 -8.21 7.97 1.15
N GLU A 19 -7.75 9.19 1.37
CA GLU A 19 -7.25 10.07 0.32
C GLU A 19 -5.90 10.69 0.67
N PHE A 20 -5.05 10.88 -0.34
CA PHE A 20 -3.82 11.63 -0.20
C PHE A 20 -4.08 13.13 -0.37
N VAL A 21 -3.79 13.91 0.66
CA VAL A 21 -3.93 15.36 0.66
C VAL A 21 -2.54 15.99 0.72
N THR A 22 -2.24 16.83 -0.25
CA THR A 22 -0.99 17.60 -0.29
C THR A 22 -1.23 18.99 0.26
N ASN A 23 -0.46 19.40 1.26
CA ASN A 23 -0.57 20.75 1.81
C ASN A 23 0.17 21.79 0.95
N SER A 24 0.05 23.07 1.29
CA SER A 24 0.72 24.18 0.58
C SER A 24 2.25 24.12 0.60
N GLU A 25 2.84 23.32 1.47
CA GLU A 25 4.29 23.09 1.56
C GLU A 25 4.74 21.85 0.77
N GLY A 26 3.82 21.17 0.06
CA GLY A 26 4.11 19.94 -0.68
C GLY A 26 4.16 18.67 0.17
N LYS A 27 3.84 18.74 1.47
CA LYS A 27 3.78 17.55 2.34
C LYS A 27 2.50 16.79 2.08
N VAL A 28 2.65 15.49 1.82
CA VAL A 28 1.53 14.57 1.61
C VAL A 28 1.10 13.97 2.96
N LYS A 29 -0.21 13.93 3.20
CA LYS A 29 -0.83 13.20 4.31
C LYS A 29 -1.90 12.26 3.76
N TYR A 30 -2.20 11.20 4.50
CA TYR A 30 -3.32 10.32 4.21
C TYR A 30 -4.44 10.57 5.22
N ASN A 31 -5.66 10.81 4.74
CA ASN A 31 -6.82 11.11 5.57
C ASN A 31 -7.88 10.01 5.44
N GLY A 32 -8.43 9.58 6.57
CA GLY A 32 -9.53 8.61 6.63
C GLY A 32 -9.09 7.16 6.36
N GLY A 33 -10.01 6.38 5.80
CA GLY A 33 -9.80 4.96 5.51
C GLY A 33 -9.96 4.01 6.70
N SER A 34 -9.89 2.72 6.40
CA SER A 34 -9.87 1.62 7.36
C SER A 34 -8.52 0.90 7.31
N VAL A 35 -8.18 0.19 8.39
CA VAL A 35 -6.91 -0.53 8.50
C VAL A 35 -7.15 -2.04 8.49
N SER A 36 -6.43 -2.75 7.63
CA SER A 36 -6.39 -4.20 7.57
C SER A 36 -4.95 -4.71 7.64
N VAL A 37 -4.73 -5.83 8.33
CA VAL A 37 -3.40 -6.43 8.46
C VAL A 37 -3.25 -7.62 7.51
N LYS A 38 -2.21 -7.61 6.68
CA LYS A 38 -1.87 -8.71 5.76
C LYS A 38 -0.37 -8.95 5.76
N SER A 39 0.05 -10.17 5.45
CA SER A 39 1.47 -10.49 5.27
C SER A 39 1.81 -10.50 3.79
N ILE A 40 2.90 -9.86 3.41
CA ILE A 40 3.48 -9.94 2.06
C ILE A 40 4.86 -10.59 2.13
N LYS A 41 5.21 -11.35 1.10
CA LYS A 41 6.52 -12.01 1.00
C LYS A 41 7.48 -11.14 0.21
N GLU A 42 8.74 -11.16 0.61
CA GLU A 42 9.83 -10.55 -0.15
C GLU A 42 9.94 -11.18 -1.54
N GLY A 43 10.29 -10.36 -2.54
CA GLY A 43 10.36 -10.75 -3.95
C GLY A 43 9.03 -10.65 -4.70
N ILE A 44 7.96 -10.20 -4.05
CA ILE A 44 6.73 -9.80 -4.74
C ILE A 44 6.98 -8.57 -5.61
N LYS A 45 6.35 -8.52 -6.78
CA LYS A 45 6.37 -7.35 -7.66
C LYS A 45 5.24 -6.37 -7.35
N VAL A 46 5.40 -5.12 -7.76
CA VAL A 46 4.35 -4.09 -7.59
C VAL A 46 3.06 -4.48 -8.31
N GLU A 47 3.14 -5.07 -9.50
CA GLU A 47 1.95 -5.55 -10.23
C GLU A 47 1.20 -6.64 -9.45
N GLU A 48 1.93 -7.57 -8.84
CA GLU A 48 1.34 -8.61 -8.00
C GLU A 48 0.70 -8.02 -6.74
N LEU A 49 1.33 -7.01 -6.13
CA LEU A 49 0.73 -6.29 -5.01
C LEU A 49 -0.58 -5.60 -5.40
N ARG A 50 -0.63 -4.95 -6.56
CA ARG A 50 -1.86 -4.30 -7.06
C ARG A 50 -2.99 -5.31 -7.25
N LEU A 51 -2.69 -6.48 -7.81
CA LEU A 51 -3.67 -7.57 -7.94
C LEU A 51 -4.18 -8.01 -6.57
N MET A 52 -3.29 -8.26 -5.60
CA MET A 52 -3.69 -8.67 -4.25
C MET A 52 -4.52 -7.59 -3.53
N ILE A 53 -4.19 -6.31 -3.69
CA ILE A 53 -4.99 -5.20 -3.15
C ILE A 53 -6.41 -5.24 -3.75
N GLY A 54 -6.52 -5.43 -5.06
CA GLY A 54 -7.82 -5.55 -5.72
C GLY A 54 -8.64 -6.73 -5.21
N GLU A 55 -8.01 -7.90 -5.03
CA GLU A 55 -8.64 -9.09 -4.48
C GLU A 55 -9.06 -8.92 -3.01
N TRP A 56 -8.21 -8.31 -2.17
CA TRP A 56 -8.47 -8.18 -0.74
C TRP A 56 -9.51 -7.13 -0.40
N PHE A 57 -9.59 -6.05 -1.19
CA PHE A 57 -10.39 -4.88 -0.85
C PHE A 57 -11.49 -4.57 -1.87
N GLY A 58 -11.58 -5.33 -2.97
CA GLY A 58 -12.59 -5.12 -4.01
C GLY A 58 -12.40 -3.80 -4.77
N LEU A 59 -11.14 -3.45 -5.05
CA LEU A 59 -10.73 -2.21 -5.71
C LEU A 59 -10.09 -2.50 -7.06
N ASP A 60 -10.05 -1.51 -7.96
CA ASP A 60 -9.08 -1.55 -9.07
C ASP A 60 -7.70 -1.14 -8.56
N GLY A 61 -6.87 -2.12 -8.19
CA GLY A 61 -5.51 -1.86 -7.72
C GLY A 61 -4.62 -1.09 -8.72
N ASN A 62 -4.97 -1.06 -10.01
CA ASN A 62 -4.25 -0.27 -11.02
C ASN A 62 -4.69 1.20 -11.03
N GLY A 63 -5.93 1.49 -10.62
CA GLY A 63 -6.49 2.84 -10.44
C GLY A 63 -6.08 3.54 -9.14
N CYS A 64 -5.31 2.86 -8.28
CA CYS A 64 -4.91 3.37 -6.97
C CYS A 64 -3.45 3.81 -6.92
N ASP A 65 -3.23 4.94 -6.25
CA ASP A 65 -1.92 5.37 -5.78
C ASP A 65 -1.58 4.57 -4.51
N ILE A 66 -0.37 4.02 -4.45
CA ILE A 66 0.11 3.23 -3.31
C ILE A 66 1.34 3.94 -2.75
N LYS A 67 1.37 4.12 -1.43
CA LYS A 67 2.51 4.68 -0.69
C LYS A 67 2.85 3.84 0.53
N TYR A 68 4.08 3.90 1.01
CA TYR A 68 4.52 3.17 2.19
C TYR A 68 5.37 4.02 3.14
N THR A 69 5.55 3.55 4.37
CA THR A 69 6.41 4.19 5.37
C THR A 69 7.75 3.52 5.52
N LEU A 70 8.71 4.29 6.03
CA LEU A 70 10.01 3.78 6.47
C LEU A 70 9.98 3.60 7.99
N SER A 71 10.58 2.52 8.50
CA SER A 71 10.56 2.22 9.94
C SER A 71 11.17 3.31 10.83
N PHE A 72 12.06 4.13 10.28
CA PHE A 72 12.70 5.23 10.99
C PHE A 72 11.98 6.58 10.84
N ASP A 73 11.02 6.69 9.91
CA ASP A 73 10.19 7.89 9.75
C ASP A 73 8.81 7.55 9.15
N GLU A 74 7.86 7.25 10.03
CA GLU A 74 6.48 6.89 9.66
C GLU A 74 5.66 8.08 9.12
N LYS A 75 6.20 9.31 9.15
CA LYS A 75 5.51 10.50 8.63
C LYS A 75 5.74 10.67 7.12
N VAL A 76 6.77 10.03 6.57
CA VAL A 76 7.09 10.10 5.15
C VAL A 76 6.33 9.01 4.41
N LEU A 77 5.53 9.42 3.44
CA LEU A 77 4.84 8.53 2.52
C LEU A 77 5.65 8.45 1.23
N VAL A 78 6.32 7.33 1.03
CA VAL A 78 7.12 7.05 -0.17
C VAL A 78 6.23 6.42 -1.22
N ASP A 79 6.30 6.91 -2.46
CA ASP A 79 5.56 6.33 -3.57
C ASP A 79 5.99 4.89 -3.88
N MET A 80 5.04 4.02 -4.15
CA MET A 80 5.29 2.64 -4.57
C MET A 80 4.95 2.50 -6.06
N VAL A 81 5.93 2.84 -6.91
CA VAL A 81 5.75 2.91 -8.36
C VAL A 81 6.27 1.69 -9.10
N ASP A 82 7.32 1.05 -8.59
CA ASP A 82 8.00 -0.05 -9.25
C ASP A 82 8.61 -1.07 -8.26
N ASP A 83 9.23 -2.10 -8.82
CA ASP A 83 9.83 -3.19 -8.04
C ASP A 83 11.04 -2.74 -7.22
N TYR A 84 11.73 -1.65 -7.60
CA TYR A 84 12.82 -1.09 -6.80
C TYR A 84 12.27 -0.47 -5.50
N GLU A 85 11.12 0.18 -5.58
CA GLU A 85 10.42 0.73 -4.41
C GLU A 85 9.90 -0.39 -3.50
N MET A 86 9.52 -1.52 -4.08
CA MET A 86 9.17 -2.72 -3.33
C MET A 86 10.37 -3.25 -2.54
N GLU A 87 11.53 -3.41 -3.18
CA GLU A 87 12.77 -3.82 -2.54
C GLU A 87 13.19 -2.84 -1.42
N ASN A 88 13.04 -1.54 -1.65
CA ASN A 88 13.31 -0.51 -0.65
C ASN A 88 12.39 -0.67 0.58
N MET A 89 11.09 -0.91 0.37
CA MET A 89 10.17 -1.16 1.49
C MET A 89 10.63 -2.35 2.34
N PHE A 90 11.06 -3.46 1.72
CA PHE A 90 11.62 -4.60 2.44
C PHE A 90 12.96 -4.29 3.10
N SER A 91 13.81 -3.48 2.49
CA SER A 91 15.14 -3.16 3.03
C SER A 91 15.05 -2.26 4.27
N TYR A 92 14.14 -1.28 4.26
CA TYR A 92 14.00 -0.30 5.34
C TYR A 92 12.99 -0.68 6.43
N ASN A 93 12.20 -1.75 6.23
CA ASN A 93 11.30 -2.27 7.24
C ASN A 93 11.71 -3.68 7.67
N GLU A 94 11.87 -3.91 8.97
CA GLU A 94 12.34 -5.21 9.47
C GLU A 94 11.19 -6.20 9.69
N ARG A 95 10.10 -5.74 10.32
CA ARG A 95 8.98 -6.60 10.75
C ARG A 95 7.63 -6.17 10.19
N SER A 96 7.43 -4.86 10.08
CA SER A 96 6.16 -4.31 9.63
C SER A 96 6.33 -3.01 8.86
N ALA A 97 5.37 -2.73 7.99
CA ALA A 97 5.27 -1.49 7.23
C ALA A 97 3.82 -1.00 7.21
N HIS A 98 3.62 0.31 7.07
CA HIS A 98 2.31 0.85 6.75
C HIS A 98 2.25 1.07 5.24
N VAL A 99 1.17 0.59 4.62
CA VAL A 99 0.89 0.74 3.19
C VAL A 99 -0.42 1.49 3.04
N TYR A 100 -0.42 2.59 2.32
CA TYR A 100 -1.56 3.47 2.13
C TYR A 100 -2.03 3.38 0.68
N VAL A 101 -3.33 3.19 0.49
CA VAL A 101 -3.95 2.99 -0.82
C VAL A 101 -5.02 4.07 -1.01
N GLY A 102 -4.75 4.99 -1.94
CA GLY A 102 -5.69 6.06 -2.31
C GLY A 102 -6.10 5.87 -3.77
N CYS A 103 -7.38 5.58 -4.01
CA CYS A 103 -7.89 5.38 -5.36
C CYS A 103 -8.53 6.66 -5.90
N LYS A 104 -8.36 6.93 -7.19
CA LYS A 104 -8.99 8.09 -7.83
C LYS A 104 -10.51 7.89 -7.86
N CYS A 105 -11.25 8.99 -7.70
CA CYS A 105 -12.69 9.05 -7.42
C CYS A 105 -13.63 8.29 -8.39
N SER A 106 -13.12 7.71 -9.48
CA SER A 106 -13.93 6.93 -10.43
C SER A 106 -14.41 5.57 -9.90
N ASP A 107 -13.74 4.98 -8.91
CA ASP A 107 -14.04 3.58 -8.50
C ASP A 107 -14.84 3.44 -7.19
N ILE A 108 -14.99 4.52 -6.42
CA ILE A 108 -15.68 4.48 -5.10
C ILE A 108 -17.17 4.85 -5.23
N ALA A 109 -17.60 5.42 -6.37
CA ALA A 109 -18.97 5.93 -6.56
C ALA A 109 -20.03 4.86 -6.90
N ALA A 110 -19.68 3.57 -7.00
CA ALA A 110 -20.60 2.54 -7.52
C ALA A 110 -21.32 1.68 -6.45
N ARG A 111 -21.17 1.94 -5.14
CA ARG A 111 -21.74 1.07 -4.09
C ARG A 111 -22.74 1.72 -3.14
N GLU A 112 -23.05 3.01 -3.33
CA GLU A 112 -24.09 3.71 -2.55
C GLU A 112 -25.30 3.99 -3.45
N MET A 113 -26.01 2.94 -3.88
CA MET A 113 -27.38 3.01 -4.45
C MET A 113 -27.88 1.58 -4.76
N ASP A 114 -28.29 0.83 -3.74
CA ASP A 114 -29.31 -0.24 -3.89
C ASP A 114 -29.95 -0.49 -2.51
N ASP A 115 -30.75 0.48 -2.06
CA ASP A 115 -31.74 0.27 -0.99
C ASP A 115 -32.85 1.32 -1.16
N GLN A 116 -33.77 1.05 -2.11
CA GLN A 116 -35.11 1.62 -2.11
C GLN A 116 -36.12 0.72 -2.82
#